data_AF-A0A6B9UEP9-F1
#
_entry.id   AF-A0A6B9UEP9-F1
#
_cell.length_a   1.000
_cell.length_b   1.000
_cell.length_c   1.000
_cell.angle_alpha   90.00
_cell.angle_beta   90.00
_cell.angle_gamma   90.00
#
_symmetry.space_group_name_H-M   'P 1'
#
loop_
_entity.id
_entity.type
_entity.pdbx_description
1 polymer ?
#
loop_
_entity_poly.entity_id
_entity_poly.type
_entity_poly.pdbx_seq_one_letter_code
_entity_poly.pdbx_strand_id
1 'polypeptide(L)'
;CTDDSHMHGEEDLPRPSISAEPGTVIPLGSHVTFVCRGPVGIHTFRLERESRSLYTETEDVTQVSPSESEARFRIESVTEGNAGLYRCVYYKPPKWSEQSDYLELLVKGEDVTRAL
;
A
#
# COMPACT_ATOMS: atom_id res chain seq x y z
N CYS A 1 -38.28 10.04 28.25
CA CYS A 1 -37.34 9.65 29.32
C CYS A 1 -36.26 8.80 28.68
N THR A 2 -35.07 9.39 28.59
CA THR A 2 -33.78 8.85 28.10
C THR A 2 -33.81 8.09 26.77
N ASP A 3 -33.61 8.88 25.71
CA ASP A 3 -32.83 8.48 24.54
C ASP A 3 -31.44 8.08 25.05
N ASP A 4 -31.12 6.80 24.99
CA ASP A 4 -29.81 6.26 25.37
C ASP A 4 -29.23 5.54 24.16
N SER A 5 -29.09 6.31 23.07
CA SER A 5 -28.18 5.96 21.99
C SER A 5 -26.76 6.28 22.45
N HIS A 6 -26.20 5.48 23.36
CA HIS A 6 -24.75 5.42 23.56
C HIS A 6 -24.12 4.82 22.30
N MET A 7 -24.02 5.61 21.24
CA MET A 7 -23.08 5.36 20.16
C MET A 7 -21.68 5.54 20.74
N HIS A 8 -21.12 4.46 21.27
CA HIS A 8 -19.68 4.27 21.23
C HIS A 8 -19.32 4.18 19.74
N GLY A 9 -19.13 5.34 19.11
CA GLY A 9 -18.51 5.44 17.81
C GLY A 9 -17.10 4.93 17.97
N GLU A 10 -16.91 3.63 17.73
CA GLU A 10 -15.64 3.12 17.27
C GLU A 10 -15.29 3.98 16.06
N GLU A 11 -14.40 4.97 16.20
CA GLU A 11 -13.95 5.75 15.05
C GLU A 11 -13.28 4.77 14.11
N ASP A 12 -14.02 4.29 13.12
CA ASP A 12 -13.50 3.42 12.09
C ASP A 12 -12.42 4.19 11.35
N LEU A 13 -11.19 3.69 11.45
CA LEU A 13 -10.03 4.28 10.81
C LEU A 13 -10.30 4.27 9.29
N PRO A 14 -10.19 5.42 8.59
CA PRO A 14 -10.40 5.47 7.15
C PRO A 14 -9.54 4.44 6.42
N ARG A 15 -10.11 3.79 5.42
CA ARG A 15 -9.35 2.85 4.58
C ARG A 15 -8.22 3.60 3.86
N PRO A 16 -6.97 3.09 3.88
CA PRO A 16 -5.89 3.68 3.10
C PRO A 16 -6.09 3.45 1.60
N SER A 17 -5.42 4.27 0.79
CA SER A 17 -5.31 4.08 -0.65
C SER A 17 -3.95 3.51 -1.03
N ILE A 18 -3.90 2.84 -2.18
CA ILE A 18 -2.69 2.27 -2.76
C ILE A 18 -2.58 2.70 -4.23
N SER A 19 -1.38 3.09 -4.64
CA SER A 19 -1.03 3.33 -6.05
C SER A 19 0.36 2.78 -6.35
N ALA A 20 0.71 2.67 -7.63
CA ALA A 20 2.04 2.26 -8.07
C ALA A 20 2.58 3.22 -9.12
N GLU A 21 3.87 3.55 -8.98
CA GLU A 21 4.60 4.42 -9.90
C GLU A 21 5.77 3.64 -10.53
N PRO A 22 5.99 3.71 -11.86
CA PRO A 22 5.29 4.54 -12.85
C PRO A 22 3.91 3.97 -13.27
N GLY A 23 3.53 2.80 -12.79
CA GLY A 23 2.25 2.16 -13.08
C GLY A 23 2.20 0.75 -12.50
N THR A 24 1.25 -0.05 -12.97
CA THR A 24 1.02 -1.42 -12.48
C THR A 24 1.60 -2.51 -13.37
N VAL A 25 2.11 -2.14 -14.55
CA VAL A 25 2.66 -3.09 -15.53
C VAL A 25 4.12 -2.73 -15.78
N ILE A 26 5.02 -3.52 -15.20
CA ILE A 26 6.43 -3.16 -15.07
C ILE A 26 7.30 -4.17 -15.82
N PRO A 27 8.24 -3.73 -16.68
CA PRO A 27 9.18 -4.64 -17.32
C PRO A 27 10.08 -5.34 -16.29
N LEU A 28 10.45 -6.59 -16.55
CA LEU A 28 11.46 -7.32 -15.79
C LEU A 28 12.72 -6.46 -15.60
N GLY A 29 13.31 -6.50 -14.41
CA GLY A 29 14.53 -5.76 -14.09
C GLY A 29 14.33 -4.27 -13.77
N SER A 30 13.18 -3.68 -14.14
CA SER A 30 12.84 -2.28 -13.84
C SER A 30 12.38 -2.08 -12.40
N HIS A 31 12.24 -0.84 -11.97
CA HIS A 31 11.76 -0.53 -10.62
C HIS A 31 10.26 -0.25 -10.58
N VAL A 32 9.67 -0.41 -9.39
CA VAL A 32 8.34 0.09 -9.06
C VAL A 32 8.33 0.62 -7.64
N THR A 33 7.55 1.67 -7.41
CA THR A 33 7.29 2.19 -6.07
C THR A 33 5.80 2.08 -5.78
N PHE A 34 5.44 1.29 -4.77
CA PHE A 34 4.09 1.33 -4.21
C PHE A 34 3.99 2.51 -3.26
N VAL A 35 2.85 3.19 -3.31
CA VAL A 35 2.58 4.38 -2.52
C VAL A 35 1.31 4.14 -1.74
N CYS A 36 1.43 4.09 -0.42
CA CYS A 36 0.30 4.00 0.49
C CYS A 36 -0.03 5.39 1.02
N ARG A 37 -1.30 5.79 1.00
CA ARG A 37 -1.75 7.05 1.62
C ARG A 37 -2.89 6.81 2.60
N GLY A 38 -2.94 7.64 3.64
CA GLY A 38 -3.93 7.55 4.70
C GLY A 38 -4.01 8.84 5.50
N PRO A 39 -4.84 8.91 6.56
CA PRO A 39 -4.97 10.10 7.38
C PRO A 39 -3.63 10.51 8.04
N VAL A 40 -3.52 11.79 8.40
CA VAL A 40 -2.38 12.30 9.17
C VAL A 40 -2.23 11.58 10.54
N GLY A 41 -0.99 11.51 11.03
CA GLY A 41 -0.64 10.93 12.32
C GLY A 41 -0.52 9.40 12.32
N ILE A 42 -0.36 8.80 11.13
CA ILE A 42 0.02 7.40 10.98
C ILE A 42 1.49 7.23 11.39
N HIS A 43 1.77 6.19 12.16
CA HIS A 43 3.13 5.87 12.60
C HIS A 43 3.79 4.83 11.70
N THR A 44 2.99 3.87 11.22
CA THR A 44 3.51 2.74 10.44
C THR A 44 2.55 2.43 9.30
N PHE A 45 3.10 2.28 8.09
CA PHE A 45 2.40 1.65 6.99
C PHE A 45 2.96 0.25 6.75
N ARG A 46 2.09 -0.67 6.34
CA ARG A 46 2.43 -2.02 5.90
C ARG A 46 1.91 -2.24 4.48
N LEU A 47 2.79 -2.68 3.60
CA LEU A 47 2.45 -3.21 2.29
C LEU A 47 2.37 -4.73 2.37
N GLU A 48 1.18 -5.28 2.19
CA GLU A 48 0.90 -6.71 2.21
C GLU A 48 0.84 -7.28 0.79
N ARG A 49 1.33 -8.50 0.62
CA ARG A 49 1.25 -9.26 -0.64
C ARG A 49 0.53 -10.58 -0.41
N GLU A 50 -0.63 -10.71 -1.05
CA GLU A 50 -1.58 -11.80 -0.77
C GLU A 50 -1.02 -13.19 -1.10
N SER A 51 -0.33 -13.32 -2.23
CA SER A 51 0.10 -14.63 -2.75
C SER A 51 1.13 -15.36 -1.90
N ARG A 52 1.77 -14.69 -0.93
CA ARG A 52 2.87 -15.26 -0.14
C ARG A 52 2.79 -14.99 1.36
N SER A 53 1.70 -14.38 1.84
CA SER A 53 1.61 -13.88 3.23
C SER A 53 2.84 -13.05 3.64
N LEU A 54 3.45 -12.35 2.68
CA LEU A 54 4.61 -11.50 2.92
C LEU A 54 4.12 -10.07 3.07
N TYR A 55 4.79 -9.33 3.94
CA TYR A 55 4.56 -7.91 4.09
C TYR A 55 5.88 -7.16 4.30
N THR A 56 5.84 -5.87 4.06
CA THR A 56 6.93 -4.94 4.40
C THR A 56 6.33 -3.77 5.15
N GLU A 57 6.95 -3.39 6.26
CA GLU A 57 6.53 -2.24 7.07
C GLU A 57 7.54 -1.12 6.95
N THR A 58 7.07 0.10 7.15
CA THR A 58 7.94 1.27 7.28
C THR A 58 7.33 2.29 8.22
N GLU A 59 8.20 2.92 9.00
CA GLU A 59 7.91 4.13 9.80
C GLU A 59 8.41 5.41 9.08
N ASP A 60 9.00 5.26 7.89
CA ASP A 60 9.31 6.38 7.00
C ASP A 60 8.01 6.92 6.37
N VAL A 61 7.27 7.67 7.19
CA VAL A 61 5.98 8.25 6.87
C VAL A 61 6.15 9.75 6.68
N THR A 62 5.86 10.23 5.48
CA THR A 62 5.91 11.65 5.15
C THR A 62 4.51 12.24 5.19
N GLN A 63 4.34 13.39 5.81
CA GLN A 63 3.09 14.15 5.71
C GLN A 63 3.08 14.92 4.38
N VAL A 64 2.19 14.54 3.46
CA VAL A 64 2.11 15.12 2.10
C VAL A 64 1.06 16.23 1.99
N SER A 65 0.15 16.31 2.95
CA SER A 65 -0.80 17.42 3.10
C SER A 65 -1.21 17.61 4.57
N PRO A 66 -1.95 18.68 4.94
CA PRO A 66 -2.45 18.84 6.31
C PRO A 66 -3.30 17.68 6.84
N SER A 67 -3.88 16.87 5.96
CA SER A 67 -4.77 15.76 6.31
C SER A 67 -4.26 14.38 5.89
N GLU A 68 -3.11 14.28 5.21
CA GLU A 68 -2.67 13.04 4.55
C GLU A 68 -1.20 12.72 4.84
N SER A 69 -0.96 11.46 5.17
CA SER A 69 0.34 10.82 5.33
C SER A 69 0.57 9.81 4.22
N GLU A 70 1.82 9.67 3.79
CA GLU A 70 2.27 8.79 2.71
C GLU A 70 3.46 7.95 3.17
N ALA A 71 3.50 6.69 2.74
CA ALA A 71 4.69 5.84 2.79
C ALA A 71 4.96 5.21 1.42
N ARG A 72 6.25 5.03 1.11
CA ARG A 72 6.70 4.57 -0.21
C ARG A 72 7.51 3.29 -0.07
N PHE A 73 7.14 2.28 -0.84
CA PHE A 73 7.77 0.95 -0.83
C PHE A 73 8.35 0.68 -2.21
N ARG A 74 9.67 0.77 -2.32
CA ARG A 74 10.37 0.66 -3.60
C ARG A 74 10.96 -0.73 -3.79
N ILE A 75 10.70 -1.32 -4.95
CA ILE A 75 11.39 -2.51 -5.47
C ILE A 75 12.29 -2.03 -6.59
N GLU A 76 13.61 -2.10 -6.41
CA GLU A 76 14.57 -1.55 -7.38
C GLU A 76 14.63 -2.36 -8.68
N SER A 77 14.48 -3.67 -8.60
CA SER A 77 14.53 -4.56 -9.76
C SER A 77 13.46 -5.64 -9.61
N VAL A 78 12.39 -5.52 -10.39
CA VAL A 78 11.28 -6.47 -10.35
C VAL A 78 11.65 -7.77 -11.04
N THR A 79 11.24 -8.87 -10.43
CA THR A 79 11.31 -10.22 -10.95
C THR A 79 9.89 -10.74 -11.17
N GLU A 80 9.71 -11.83 -11.91
CA GLU A 80 8.40 -12.49 -12.02
C GLU A 80 7.79 -12.81 -10.65
N GLY A 81 8.63 -13.12 -9.66
CA GLY A 81 8.21 -13.37 -8.29
C GLY A 81 7.69 -12.14 -7.54
N ASN A 82 7.77 -10.94 -8.12
CA ASN A 82 7.13 -9.73 -7.60
C ASN A 82 5.70 -9.56 -8.11
N ALA A 83 5.28 -10.23 -9.20
CA ALA A 83 3.91 -10.12 -9.69
C ALA A 83 2.88 -10.61 -8.64
N GLY A 84 1.71 -9.98 -8.64
CA GLY A 84 0.58 -10.36 -7.79
C GLY A 84 -0.17 -9.19 -7.18
N LEU A 85 -1.03 -9.52 -6.22
CA LEU A 85 -1.94 -8.58 -5.56
C LEU A 85 -1.33 -7.99 -4.29
N TYR A 86 -1.40 -6.67 -4.19
CA TYR A 86 -0.86 -5.86 -3.10
C TYR A 86 -1.97 -5.06 -2.41
N ARG A 87 -1.84 -4.86 -1.09
CA ARG A 87 -2.72 -3.99 -0.29
C ARG A 87 -1.89 -3.19 0.72
N CYS A 88 -2.38 -2.01 1.07
CA CYS A 88 -1.85 -1.22 2.18
C CYS A 88 -2.73 -1.39 3.41
N VAL A 89 -2.11 -1.38 4.57
CA VAL A 89 -2.76 -1.22 5.89
C VAL A 89 -1.88 -0.31 6.73
N TYR A 90 -2.43 0.41 7.70
CA TYR A 90 -1.64 1.25 8.59
C TYR A 90 -1.98 1.03 10.06
N TYR A 91 -1.01 1.33 10.91
CA TYR A 91 -1.18 1.35 12.35
C TYR A 91 -1.28 2.79 12.84
N LYS A 92 -2.40 3.09 13.51
CA LYS A 92 -2.61 4.32 14.25
C LYS A 92 -3.05 3.92 15.65
N PRO A 93 -2.16 4.03 16.66
CA PRO A 93 -2.44 3.49 17.99
C PRO A 93 -3.83 3.88 18.50
N PRO A 94 -4.63 2.93 19.02
CA PRO A 94 -4.22 1.57 19.40
C PRO A 94 -4.54 0.47 18.36
N LYS A 95 -4.99 0.80 17.14
CA LYS A 95 -5.51 -0.22 16.20
C LYS A 95 -4.96 -0.10 14.77
N TRP A 96 -5.10 -1.19 14.02
CA TRP A 96 -4.85 -1.23 12.58
C TRP A 96 -6.09 -0.76 11.81
N SER A 97 -5.89 -0.15 10.64
CA SER A 97 -6.97 0.15 9.70
C SER A 97 -7.52 -1.11 9.04
N GLU A 98 -8.61 -0.97 8.28
CA GLU A 98 -8.92 -1.94 7.23
C GLU A 98 -7.83 -1.95 6.14
N GLN A 99 -7.81 -3.02 5.34
CA GLN A 99 -6.97 -3.10 4.14
C GLN A 99 -7.51 -2.18 3.04
N SER A 100 -6.60 -1.59 2.26
CA SER A 100 -6.93 -0.87 1.02
C SER A 100 -7.64 -1.77 0.00
N ASP A 101 -8.05 -1.19 -1.12
CA ASP A 101 -8.35 -1.99 -2.30
C ASP A 101 -7.09 -2.69 -2.82
N TYR A 102 -7.28 -3.73 -3.64
CA TYR A 102 -6.17 -4.44 -4.24
C TYR A 102 -5.53 -3.62 -5.37
N LEU A 103 -4.20 -3.67 -5.45
CA LEU A 103 -3.46 -3.27 -6.63
C LEU A 103 -2.73 -4.48 -7.20
N GLU A 104 -3.03 -4.84 -8.45
CA GLU A 104 -2.34 -5.91 -9.17
C GLU A 104 -1.08 -5.37 -9.84
N LEU A 105 0.08 -5.94 -9.49
CA LEU A 105 1.33 -5.72 -10.19
C LEU A 105 1.54 -6.82 -11.23
N LEU A 106 1.62 -6.44 -12.50
CA LEU A 106 1.96 -7.30 -13.61
C LEU A 106 3.41 -7.08 -14.02
N VAL A 107 4.16 -8.16 -14.22
CA VAL A 107 5.54 -8.11 -14.70
C VAL A 107 5.58 -8.55 -16.16
N LYS A 108 6.07 -7.68 -17.04
CA LYS A 108 6.29 -8.01 -18.45
C LYS A 108 7.68 -8.64 -18.61
N GLY A 109 7.74 -9.79 -19.28
CA GLY A 109 9.01 -10.37 -19.70
C GLY A 109 9.77 -9.44 -20.64
N GLU A 110 11.08 -9.64 -20.76
CA GLU A 110 11.89 -8.94 -21.76
C GLU A 110 11.39 -9.30 -23.17
N ASP A 111 11.09 -8.29 -23.98
CA ASP A 111 10.80 -8.48 -25.39
C ASP A 111 12.13 -8.80 -26.09
N VAL A 112 12.47 -10.08 -26.20
CA VAL A 112 13.67 -10.57 -26.91
C VAL A 112 13.45 -10.43 -28.42
N THR A 113 13.28 -9.20 -28.91
CA THR A 113 13.13 -8.89 -30.34
C THR A 113 14.15 -7.88 -30.87
N ARG A 114 15.21 -7.56 -30.11
CA ARG A 114 16.31 -6.72 -30.60
C ARG A 114 17.69 -7.30 -30.30
N ALA A 115 18.02 -8.39 -30.98
CA ALA A 115 19.38 -8.73 -31.38
C ALA A 115 19.33 -9.80 -32.49
N LEU A 116 19.03 -9.37 -33.72
CA LEU A 116 19.42 -10.07 -34.95
C LEU A 116 20.26 -9.09 -35.78
#